data_AF-A0A2G9M8X1-F1
#
_entry.id   AF-A0A2G9M8X1-F1
#
_cell.length_a   1.000
_cell.length_b   1.000
_cell.length_c   1.000
_cell.angle_alpha   90.00
_cell.angle_beta   90.00
_cell.angle_gamma   90.00
#
_symmetry.space_group_name_H-M   'P 1'
#
loop_
_entity.id
_entity.type
_entity.pdbx_description
1 polymer ?
#
loop_
_entity_poly.entity_id
_entity_poly.type
_entity_poly.pdbx_seq_one_letter_code
_entity_poly.pdbx_strand_id
1 'polypeptide(L)'
;MVQKSAEELAKKQRDISIAEFFEKNRHLLGFDNPRRSLLTAIKEGVDNALDACEEARILPELNIEVIQLGETRFKIIMEDNGPGIVKEQLPKIFAKLLYGSKFHKLAQSRGQQGIGISAAVLYGQLTTGKPAVITSKTGRNKPAHQLKLKIDTTTNKPDVSDDREIDWSEKDHGTRIEIDLEGSYTKGRQSVDEYIKETAIVNPHATIIYTNPEAQQFIFPRAAEELPAEAKEIKLHPYGVELGTLIKMLETTDAKTLQQFLTTEFVRVGTGTAKEICQNSSLLPNTKPAKFSREMAEQLHNGIQKTKIIAPPTDCISPITNELLEKGLRKEINAEFYCSTTRPPAVYRGNPFIIEAALAYGGEQEGDTTVRVMRFANRVPLLYQQGACAITNSIQNTAWRSYGLQQSKNSLPSGPCTILVHMSSVWVPFTSESKEALAHYPEIVKEIKRALQECGRKLASFVNKKRRIKEEGKKRSYIEKYIPHVADALKELIGLDDINTKKVEDNLYEILEHARGELEEIKIDNPEYDKELAKIGKEQDDNDDNYEDEKEVKTEKPIKERNENKITEEKQKTLI
;
A
#
# COMPACT_ATOMS: atom_id res chain seq x y z
N MET A 1 -55.17 -1.05 15.58
CA MET A 1 -54.08 -0.61 14.67
C MET A 1 -54.67 -0.42 13.30
N VAL A 2 -54.61 0.79 12.73
CA VAL A 2 -55.10 1.03 11.36
C VAL A 2 -54.11 0.37 10.40
N GLN A 3 -54.56 -0.67 9.68
CA GLN A 3 -53.79 -1.31 8.62
C GLN A 3 -53.66 -0.32 7.46
N LYS A 4 -52.43 0.07 7.14
CA LYS A 4 -52.14 0.95 6.01
C LYS A 4 -52.29 0.16 4.71
N SER A 5 -52.90 0.76 3.69
CA SER A 5 -53.07 0.10 2.39
C SER A 5 -51.73 0.00 1.65
N ALA A 6 -51.61 -0.96 0.73
CA ALA A 6 -50.41 -1.10 -0.10
C ALA A 6 -50.13 0.18 -0.93
N GLU A 7 -51.17 0.91 -1.34
CA GLU A 7 -51.07 2.18 -2.06
C GLU A 7 -50.53 3.32 -1.19
N GLU A 8 -50.91 3.36 0.09
CA GLU A 8 -50.36 4.31 1.07
C GLU A 8 -48.89 4.02 1.41
N LEU A 9 -48.49 2.74 1.39
CA LEU A 9 -47.09 2.34 1.53
C LEU A 9 -46.29 2.66 0.27
N ALA A 10 -46.86 2.47 -0.92
CA ALA A 10 -46.22 2.79 -2.20
C ALA A 10 -45.95 4.30 -2.36
N LYS A 11 -46.88 5.17 -1.93
CA LYS A 11 -46.66 6.64 -1.93
C LYS A 11 -45.49 7.11 -1.07
N LYS A 12 -44.99 6.26 -0.16
CA LYS A 12 -43.81 6.55 0.67
C LYS A 12 -42.50 6.07 0.07
N GLN A 13 -42.55 5.25 -0.98
CA GLN A 13 -41.35 4.86 -1.72
C GLN A 13 -40.80 6.08 -2.44
N ARG A 14 -39.52 6.36 -2.23
CA ARG A 14 -38.79 7.46 -2.87
C ARG A 14 -37.46 6.92 -3.35
N ASP A 15 -37.09 7.32 -4.55
CA ASP A 15 -35.74 7.09 -5.06
C ASP A 15 -34.77 8.02 -4.32
N ILE A 16 -33.61 7.49 -3.97
CA ILE A 16 -32.52 8.26 -3.37
C ILE A 16 -31.44 8.46 -4.41
N SER A 17 -30.84 9.65 -4.41
CA SER A 17 -29.70 9.91 -5.27
C SER A 17 -28.47 9.13 -4.78
N ILE A 18 -27.51 8.89 -5.66
CA ILE A 18 -26.22 8.26 -5.31
C ILE A 18 -25.48 9.09 -4.25
N ALA A 19 -25.53 10.43 -4.37
CA ALA A 19 -24.90 11.32 -3.40
C ALA A 19 -25.59 11.25 -2.04
N GLU A 20 -26.92 11.16 -2.00
CA GLU A 20 -27.68 10.98 -0.76
C GLU A 20 -27.41 9.60 -0.12
N PHE A 21 -27.25 8.56 -0.93
CA PHE A 21 -26.86 7.23 -0.46
C PHE A 21 -25.50 7.27 0.25
N PHE A 22 -24.51 7.94 -0.34
CA PHE A 22 -23.17 8.04 0.23
C PHE A 22 -23.08 9.01 1.43
N GLU A 23 -23.88 10.07 1.44
CA GLU A 23 -24.04 10.94 2.61
C GLU A 23 -24.50 10.14 3.85
N LYS A 24 -25.45 9.21 3.65
CA LYS A 24 -25.92 8.30 4.70
C LYS A 24 -24.94 7.15 4.99
N ASN A 25 -24.14 6.74 4.01
CA ASN A 25 -23.24 5.57 4.10
C ASN A 25 -21.76 5.94 3.89
N ARG A 26 -21.28 6.97 4.61
CA ARG A 26 -19.89 7.47 4.50
C ARG A 26 -18.80 6.40 4.69
N HIS A 27 -19.08 5.39 5.52
CA HIS A 27 -18.17 4.28 5.77
C HIS A 27 -17.84 3.46 4.51
N LEU A 28 -18.76 3.36 3.54
CA LEU A 28 -18.52 2.64 2.28
C LEU A 28 -17.45 3.32 1.41
N LEU A 29 -17.29 4.64 1.58
CA LEU A 29 -16.29 5.44 0.88
C LEU A 29 -14.96 5.52 1.63
N GLY A 30 -14.81 4.83 2.77
CA GLY A 30 -13.61 4.92 3.60
C GLY A 30 -13.54 6.19 4.45
N PHE A 31 -14.67 6.87 4.67
CA PHE A 31 -14.82 8.01 5.59
C PHE A 31 -15.57 7.57 6.86
N ASP A 32 -15.07 6.52 7.51
CA ASP A 32 -15.62 5.90 8.71
C ASP A 32 -15.17 6.61 10.00
N ASN A 33 -13.88 6.96 10.10
CA ASN A 33 -13.30 7.63 11.25
C ASN A 33 -12.44 8.85 10.84
N PRO A 34 -12.23 9.85 11.72
CA PRO A 34 -11.52 11.08 11.36
C PRO A 34 -10.07 10.87 10.90
N ARG A 35 -9.33 9.92 11.49
CA ARG A 35 -7.94 9.60 11.10
C ARG A 35 -7.88 9.08 9.67
N ARG A 36 -8.74 8.11 9.36
CA ARG A 36 -8.83 7.47 8.05
C ARG A 36 -9.42 8.42 7.01
N SER A 37 -10.36 9.27 7.39
CA SER A 37 -10.95 10.29 6.50
C SER A 37 -9.91 11.26 5.93
N LEU A 38 -9.00 11.75 6.79
CA LEU A 38 -7.89 12.60 6.38
C LEU A 38 -6.98 11.87 5.37
N LEU A 39 -6.60 10.63 5.69
CA LEU A 39 -5.78 9.82 4.79
C LEU A 39 -6.48 9.55 3.45
N THR A 40 -7.74 9.12 3.46
CA THR A 40 -8.49 8.76 2.26
C THR A 40 -8.60 9.96 1.31
N ALA A 41 -8.83 11.17 1.83
CA ALA A 41 -8.87 12.38 1.00
C ALA A 41 -7.53 12.65 0.30
N ILE A 42 -6.41 12.52 1.03
CA ILE A 42 -5.06 12.70 0.47
C ILE A 42 -4.76 11.61 -0.55
N LYS A 43 -5.05 10.34 -0.21
CA LYS A 43 -4.85 9.19 -1.08
C LYS A 43 -5.54 9.37 -2.44
N GLU A 44 -6.82 9.74 -2.43
CA GLU A 44 -7.58 9.93 -3.67
C GLU A 44 -7.09 11.13 -4.49
N GLY A 45 -6.56 12.18 -3.87
CA GLY A 45 -5.96 13.30 -4.60
C GLY A 45 -4.61 12.95 -5.22
N VAL A 46 -3.73 12.31 -4.45
CA VAL A 46 -2.39 11.87 -4.90
C VAL A 46 -2.49 10.84 -6.03
N ASP A 47 -3.36 9.84 -5.90
CA ASP A 47 -3.56 8.81 -6.92
C ASP A 47 -4.06 9.42 -8.25
N ASN A 48 -4.96 10.41 -8.18
CA ASN A 48 -5.46 11.09 -9.39
C ASN A 48 -4.40 12.01 -10.01
N ALA A 49 -3.60 12.71 -9.21
CA ALA A 49 -2.49 13.53 -9.68
C ALA A 49 -1.44 12.68 -10.41
N LEU A 50 -1.04 11.55 -9.83
CA LEU A 50 -0.09 10.61 -10.44
C LEU A 50 -0.63 10.04 -11.76
N ASP A 51 -1.88 9.58 -11.78
CA ASP A 51 -2.52 9.06 -12.99
C ASP A 51 -2.58 10.14 -14.09
N ALA A 52 -2.94 11.39 -13.76
CA ALA A 52 -3.03 12.48 -14.74
C ALA A 52 -1.66 12.85 -15.35
N CYS A 53 -0.60 12.85 -14.54
CA CYS A 53 0.76 13.10 -15.01
C CYS A 53 1.24 11.96 -15.92
N GLU A 54 1.03 10.71 -15.51
CA GLU A 54 1.45 9.52 -16.28
C GLU A 54 0.72 9.41 -17.62
N GLU A 55 -0.59 9.66 -17.65
CA GLU A 55 -1.40 9.69 -18.88
C GLU A 55 -0.93 10.78 -19.85
N ALA A 56 -0.51 11.94 -19.33
CA ALA A 56 0.03 13.03 -20.13
C ALA A 56 1.52 12.89 -20.47
N ARG A 57 2.18 11.80 -20.02
CA ARG A 57 3.62 11.57 -20.17
C ARG A 57 4.48 12.69 -19.56
N ILE A 58 4.05 13.26 -18.44
CA ILE A 58 4.77 14.26 -17.64
C ILE A 58 5.35 13.57 -16.40
N LEU A 59 6.60 13.87 -16.05
CA LEU A 59 7.20 13.38 -14.80
C LEU A 59 6.49 14.05 -13.61
N PRO A 60 5.85 13.28 -12.71
CA PRO A 60 5.00 13.86 -11.67
C PRO A 60 5.81 14.66 -10.65
N GLU A 61 5.34 15.87 -10.37
CA GLU A 61 5.76 16.72 -9.25
C GLU A 61 4.51 17.14 -8.48
N LEU A 62 4.42 16.64 -7.25
CA LEU A 62 3.27 16.85 -6.39
C LEU A 62 3.69 17.71 -5.19
N ASN A 63 2.90 18.72 -4.86
CA ASN A 63 3.00 19.46 -3.61
C ASN A 63 1.74 19.19 -2.77
N ILE A 64 1.93 18.67 -1.56
CA ILE A 64 0.88 18.25 -0.65
C ILE A 64 1.08 18.99 0.67
N GLU A 65 0.11 19.78 1.08
CA GLU A 65 0.16 20.52 2.34
C GLU A 65 -1.07 20.17 3.17
N VAL A 66 -0.85 19.84 4.43
CA VAL A 66 -1.92 19.60 5.40
C VAL A 66 -1.79 20.65 6.49
N ILE A 67 -2.72 21.60 6.52
CA ILE A 67 -2.70 22.73 7.46
C ILE A 67 -3.76 22.48 8.54
N GLN A 68 -3.36 22.49 9.80
CA GLN A 68 -4.31 22.41 10.91
C GLN A 68 -5.00 23.76 11.13
N LEU A 69 -6.32 23.81 10.96
CA LEU A 69 -7.13 25.02 11.17
C LEU A 69 -7.74 25.10 12.57
N GLY A 70 -7.83 23.96 13.27
CA GLY A 70 -8.35 23.82 14.63
C GLY A 70 -8.10 22.41 15.16
N GLU A 71 -8.68 22.06 16.30
CA GLU A 71 -8.44 20.75 16.94
C GLU A 71 -8.79 19.56 16.02
N THR A 72 -9.93 19.63 15.34
CA THR A 72 -10.45 18.55 14.47
C THR A 72 -10.55 18.96 13.01
N ARG A 73 -10.07 20.15 12.62
CA ARG A 73 -10.27 20.71 11.28
C ARG A 73 -8.95 20.91 10.57
N PHE A 74 -8.88 20.41 9.34
CA PHE A 74 -7.70 20.46 8.50
C PHE A 74 -8.06 21.02 7.13
N LYS A 75 -7.12 21.76 6.54
CA LYS A 75 -7.14 22.15 5.14
C LYS A 75 -6.10 21.32 4.41
N ILE A 76 -6.53 20.59 3.40
CA ILE A 76 -5.67 19.80 2.53
C ILE A 76 -5.52 20.56 1.23
N ILE A 77 -4.28 20.79 0.84
CA ILE A 77 -3.91 21.41 -0.43
C ILE A 77 -3.10 20.36 -1.20
N MET A 78 -3.54 20.03 -2.40
CA MET A 78 -2.83 19.11 -3.28
C MET A 78 -2.68 19.78 -4.63
N GLU A 79 -1.45 19.86 -5.10
CA GLU A 79 -1.08 20.47 -6.36
C GLU A 79 -0.25 19.50 -7.19
N ASP A 80 -0.55 19.42 -8.48
CA ASP A 80 0.18 18.63 -9.47
C ASP A 80 0.67 19.48 -10.63
N ASN A 81 1.71 18.99 -11.30
CA ASN A 81 2.22 19.51 -12.57
C ASN A 81 1.63 18.79 -13.79
N GLY A 82 0.45 18.18 -13.67
CA GLY A 82 -0.22 17.47 -14.75
C GLY A 82 -0.72 18.39 -15.87
N PRO A 83 -1.45 17.87 -16.86
CA PRO A 83 -1.90 18.64 -18.03
C PRO A 83 -2.96 19.72 -17.71
N GLY A 84 -3.46 19.75 -16.47
CA GLY A 84 -4.65 20.50 -16.09
C GLY A 84 -5.94 19.87 -16.63
N ILE A 85 -7.07 20.45 -16.25
CA ILE A 85 -8.41 19.99 -16.58
C ILE A 85 -9.15 21.13 -17.28
N VAL A 86 -9.82 20.81 -18.39
CA VAL A 86 -10.64 21.77 -19.14
C VAL A 86 -11.84 22.24 -18.30
N LYS A 87 -12.20 23.51 -18.45
CA LYS A 87 -13.21 24.20 -17.63
C LYS A 87 -14.55 23.46 -17.59
N GLU A 88 -15.00 22.91 -18.72
CA GLU A 88 -16.28 22.22 -18.85
C GLU A 88 -16.36 20.87 -18.09
N GLN A 89 -15.19 20.31 -17.76
CA GLN A 89 -15.07 19.04 -17.06
C GLN A 89 -14.76 19.21 -15.57
N LEU A 90 -14.19 20.34 -15.16
CA LEU A 90 -13.84 20.65 -13.77
C LEU A 90 -14.99 20.36 -12.79
N PRO A 91 -16.21 20.94 -12.95
CA PRO A 91 -17.30 20.67 -12.02
C PRO A 91 -17.72 19.20 -12.00
N LYS A 92 -17.64 18.50 -13.13
CA LYS A 92 -18.10 17.11 -13.23
C LYS A 92 -17.13 16.13 -12.58
N ILE A 93 -15.82 16.36 -12.67
CA ILE A 93 -14.81 15.47 -12.09
C ILE A 93 -14.82 15.55 -10.55
N PHE A 94 -14.98 16.75 -10.01
CA PHE A 94 -14.87 16.99 -8.56
C PHE A 94 -16.21 17.01 -7.81
N ALA A 95 -17.33 17.25 -8.50
CA ALA A 95 -18.63 17.41 -7.86
C ALA A 95 -19.76 16.60 -8.52
N LYS A 96 -19.41 15.47 -9.16
CA LYS A 96 -20.38 14.47 -9.61
C LYS A 96 -19.88 13.07 -9.33
N LEU A 97 -20.60 12.34 -8.49
CA LEU A 97 -20.26 10.95 -8.17
C LEU A 97 -20.55 10.03 -9.35
N LEU A 98 -19.73 8.99 -9.49
CA LEU A 98 -19.73 8.05 -10.61
C LEU A 98 -19.48 8.70 -11.97
N TYR A 99 -18.60 9.70 -12.01
CA TYR A 99 -18.17 10.36 -13.23
C TYR A 99 -16.67 10.14 -13.47
N GLY A 100 -16.29 9.63 -14.63
CA GLY A 100 -14.90 9.42 -14.97
C GLY A 100 -14.70 8.67 -16.28
N SER A 101 -13.51 8.79 -16.84
CA SER A 101 -13.08 8.07 -18.06
C SER A 101 -12.75 6.59 -17.80
N LYS A 102 -12.49 6.23 -16.53
CA LYS A 102 -11.91 4.93 -16.12
C LYS A 102 -12.92 3.76 -16.03
N PHE A 103 -14.23 4.01 -16.16
CA PHE A 103 -15.27 2.97 -16.02
C PHE A 103 -15.33 1.94 -17.15
N HIS A 104 -14.90 2.35 -18.35
CA HIS A 104 -15.06 1.53 -19.56
C HIS A 104 -13.74 0.93 -20.04
N LYS A 105 -12.62 1.40 -19.50
CA LYS A 105 -11.27 0.98 -19.89
C LYS A 105 -10.80 -0.15 -18.98
N LEU A 106 -10.55 -1.32 -19.55
CA LEU A 106 -9.83 -2.40 -18.88
C LEU A 106 -8.32 -2.23 -19.12
N ALA A 107 -7.72 -1.35 -18.32
CA ALA A 107 -6.28 -1.16 -18.21
C ALA A 107 -5.92 -0.97 -16.73
N GLN A 108 -4.68 -1.29 -16.35
CA GLN A 108 -4.19 -0.99 -15.01
C GLN A 108 -4.31 0.52 -14.72
N SER A 109 -4.91 0.85 -13.58
CA SER A 109 -5.02 2.21 -13.04
C SER A 109 -5.07 2.15 -11.50
N ARG A 110 -4.73 3.27 -10.84
CA ARG A 110 -4.85 3.41 -9.37
C ARG A 110 -6.31 3.48 -8.94
N GLY A 111 -7.11 4.29 -9.66
CA GLY A 111 -8.54 4.49 -9.41
C GLY A 111 -9.46 3.76 -10.40
N GLN A 112 -10.41 2.93 -9.90
CA GLN A 112 -11.32 2.15 -10.75
C GLN A 112 -12.75 2.70 -10.91
N GLN A 113 -13.23 3.51 -9.96
CA GLN A 113 -14.67 3.73 -9.79
C GLN A 113 -15.13 5.17 -9.99
N GLY A 114 -14.26 6.14 -10.33
CA GLY A 114 -14.70 7.54 -10.56
C GLY A 114 -15.48 8.19 -9.40
N ILE A 115 -15.23 7.74 -8.17
CA ILE A 115 -15.89 8.24 -6.94
C ILE A 115 -14.91 9.01 -6.05
N GLY A 116 -13.62 8.64 -6.09
CA GLY A 116 -12.60 9.00 -5.10
C GLY A 116 -12.58 10.47 -4.67
N ILE A 117 -12.14 11.35 -5.57
CA ILE A 117 -11.97 12.77 -5.22
C ILE A 117 -13.30 13.49 -4.98
N SER A 118 -14.37 13.10 -5.69
CA SER A 118 -15.72 13.61 -5.43
C SER A 118 -16.24 13.23 -4.04
N ALA A 119 -15.86 12.05 -3.53
CA ALA A 119 -16.17 11.64 -2.16
C ALA A 119 -15.42 12.49 -1.12
N ALA A 120 -14.16 12.85 -1.37
CA ALA A 120 -13.42 13.77 -0.51
C ALA A 120 -14.05 15.17 -0.47
N VAL A 121 -14.49 15.69 -1.62
CA VAL A 121 -15.23 16.96 -1.71
C VAL A 121 -16.56 16.88 -0.96
N LEU A 122 -17.32 15.79 -1.13
CA LEU A 122 -18.57 15.57 -0.40
C LEU A 122 -18.33 15.52 1.11
N TYR A 123 -17.30 14.81 1.55
CA TYR A 123 -16.96 14.69 2.97
C TYR A 123 -16.55 16.05 3.57
N GLY A 124 -15.72 16.82 2.88
CA GLY A 124 -15.36 18.19 3.28
C GLY A 124 -16.59 19.09 3.39
N GLN A 125 -17.49 19.04 2.40
CA GLN A 125 -18.76 19.78 2.42
C GLN A 125 -19.65 19.38 3.61
N LEU A 126 -19.79 18.10 3.90
CA LEU A 126 -20.67 17.62 4.98
C LEU A 126 -20.12 17.95 6.38
N THR A 127 -18.79 17.98 6.53
CA THR A 127 -18.14 18.21 7.82
C THR A 127 -17.91 19.69 8.11
N THR A 128 -17.49 20.48 7.13
CA THR A 128 -17.15 21.90 7.33
C THR A 128 -18.17 22.87 6.73
N GLY A 129 -19.04 22.42 5.82
CA GLY A 129 -20.00 23.26 5.09
C GLY A 129 -19.37 24.15 4.01
N LYS A 130 -18.03 24.15 3.89
CA LYS A 130 -17.30 24.99 2.95
C LYS A 130 -17.20 24.33 1.56
N PRO A 131 -17.21 25.13 0.47
CA PRO A 131 -16.95 24.61 -0.86
C PRO A 131 -15.48 24.22 -1.02
N ALA A 132 -15.20 23.21 -1.84
CA ALA A 132 -13.84 22.92 -2.29
C ALA A 132 -13.39 23.99 -3.29
N VAL A 133 -12.13 24.42 -3.22
CA VAL A 133 -11.54 25.39 -4.16
C VAL A 133 -10.64 24.63 -5.12
N ILE A 134 -10.94 24.70 -6.41
CA ILE A 134 -10.18 23.99 -7.44
C ILE A 134 -9.67 25.02 -8.44
N THR A 135 -8.36 25.01 -8.65
CA THR A 135 -7.67 25.85 -9.63
C THR A 135 -7.04 24.96 -10.67
N SER A 136 -7.23 25.23 -11.96
CA SER A 136 -6.59 24.44 -13.02
C SER A 136 -6.15 25.30 -14.19
N LYS A 137 -4.98 24.95 -14.75
CA LYS A 137 -4.37 25.62 -15.90
C LYS A 137 -3.95 24.57 -16.92
N THR A 138 -4.38 24.73 -18.17
CA THR A 138 -4.16 23.74 -19.24
C THR A 138 -2.97 24.06 -20.15
N GLY A 139 -2.22 25.12 -19.87
CA GLY A 139 -1.04 25.49 -20.63
C GLY A 139 -0.58 26.93 -20.36
N ARG A 140 0.69 27.20 -20.67
CA ARG A 140 1.41 28.43 -20.30
C ARG A 140 0.68 29.72 -20.68
N ASN A 141 0.11 29.74 -21.89
CA ASN A 141 -0.55 30.92 -22.47
C ASN A 141 -2.08 30.94 -22.26
N LYS A 142 -2.61 30.07 -21.40
CA LYS A 142 -4.04 30.01 -21.08
C LYS A 142 -4.29 30.55 -19.68
N PRO A 143 -5.42 31.23 -19.43
CA PRO A 143 -5.78 31.64 -18.07
C PRO A 143 -5.98 30.41 -17.18
N ALA A 144 -5.69 30.56 -15.89
CA ALA A 144 -6.05 29.56 -14.90
C ALA A 144 -7.50 29.82 -14.45
N HIS A 145 -8.30 28.77 -14.35
CA HIS A 145 -9.67 28.86 -13.86
C HIS A 145 -9.73 28.39 -12.42
N GLN A 146 -10.30 29.22 -11.54
CA GLN A 146 -10.56 28.88 -10.15
C GLN A 146 -12.07 28.80 -9.90
N LEU A 147 -12.53 27.65 -9.41
CA LEU A 147 -13.92 27.38 -9.10
C LEU A 147 -14.09 27.02 -7.63
N LYS A 148 -15.21 27.45 -7.04
CA LYS A 148 -15.68 26.98 -5.72
C LYS A 148 -16.86 26.05 -5.90
N LEU A 149 -16.65 24.78 -5.58
CA LEU A 149 -17.56 23.69 -5.92
C LEU A 149 -18.19 23.06 -4.68
N LYS A 150 -19.49 22.77 -4.80
CA LYS A 150 -20.29 21.93 -3.90
C LYS A 150 -20.99 20.84 -4.71
N ILE A 151 -21.42 19.79 -4.01
CA ILE A 151 -22.24 18.70 -4.56
C ILE A 151 -23.66 18.88 -4.04
N ASP A 152 -24.62 19.00 -4.95
CA ASP A 152 -26.03 18.85 -4.61
C ASP A 152 -26.33 17.36 -4.38
N THR A 153 -26.53 16.98 -3.13
CA THR A 153 -26.77 15.58 -2.76
C THR A 153 -28.13 15.06 -3.21
N THR A 154 -29.09 15.93 -3.55
CA THR A 154 -30.40 15.50 -4.04
C THR A 154 -30.38 15.13 -5.51
N THR A 155 -29.65 15.90 -6.33
CA THR A 155 -29.61 15.70 -7.79
C THR A 155 -28.32 15.05 -8.30
N ASN A 156 -27.30 14.89 -7.45
CA ASN A 156 -25.94 14.46 -7.82
C ASN A 156 -25.37 15.32 -8.98
N LYS A 157 -25.53 16.64 -8.86
CA LYS A 157 -25.00 17.62 -9.80
C LYS A 157 -24.05 18.60 -9.11
N PRO A 158 -23.07 19.13 -9.85
CA PRO A 158 -22.20 20.15 -9.30
C PRO A 158 -22.95 21.47 -9.11
N ASP A 159 -22.73 22.07 -7.95
CA ASP A 159 -23.15 23.43 -7.59
C ASP A 159 -21.92 24.34 -7.57
N VAL A 160 -21.87 25.29 -8.52
CA VAL A 160 -20.73 26.19 -8.71
C VAL A 160 -21.08 27.54 -8.10
N SER A 161 -20.41 27.88 -7.00
CA SER A 161 -20.69 29.12 -6.24
C SER A 161 -19.85 30.33 -6.71
N ASP A 162 -18.69 30.08 -7.30
CA ASP A 162 -17.75 31.11 -7.76
C ASP A 162 -16.94 30.51 -8.94
N ASP A 163 -16.75 31.29 -10.00
CA ASP A 163 -15.99 30.93 -11.21
C ASP A 163 -15.27 32.18 -11.71
N ARG A 164 -13.95 32.17 -11.56
CA ARG A 164 -13.10 33.31 -11.93
C ARG A 164 -11.82 32.85 -12.61
N GLU A 165 -11.33 33.69 -13.50
CA GLU A 165 -10.00 33.55 -14.07
C GLU A 165 -8.98 34.21 -13.13
N ILE A 166 -7.89 33.50 -12.85
CA ILE A 166 -6.78 33.99 -12.04
C ILE A 166 -5.49 33.95 -12.85
N ASP A 167 -4.59 34.89 -12.57
CA ASP A 167 -3.23 34.80 -13.07
C ASP A 167 -2.44 33.83 -12.19
N TRP A 168 -1.98 32.73 -12.79
CA TRP A 168 -1.14 31.73 -12.15
C TRP A 168 0.15 31.62 -12.97
N SER A 169 0.97 32.67 -12.88
CA SER A 169 2.16 32.87 -13.72
C SER A 169 3.31 31.92 -13.41
N GLU A 170 3.36 31.40 -12.18
CA GLU A 170 4.41 30.49 -11.70
C GLU A 170 4.34 29.07 -12.28
N LYS A 171 3.20 28.71 -12.87
CA LYS A 171 2.95 27.36 -13.42
C LYS A 171 2.57 27.44 -14.88
N ASP A 172 3.12 26.53 -15.68
CA ASP A 172 2.73 26.39 -17.08
C ASP A 172 1.40 25.62 -17.21
N HIS A 173 1.25 24.53 -16.47
CA HIS A 173 0.05 23.70 -16.40
C HIS A 173 -0.02 23.00 -15.04
N GLY A 174 -1.21 22.53 -14.67
CA GLY A 174 -1.42 21.80 -13.43
C GLY A 174 -2.81 21.97 -12.85
N THR A 175 -3.07 21.23 -11.78
CA THR A 175 -4.29 21.36 -10.99
C THR A 175 -3.95 21.50 -9.52
N ARG A 176 -4.64 22.40 -8.81
CA ARG A 176 -4.54 22.61 -7.38
C ARG A 176 -5.93 22.49 -6.75
N ILE A 177 -6.04 21.64 -5.73
CA ILE A 177 -7.28 21.32 -5.04
C ILE A 177 -7.11 21.68 -3.57
N GLU A 178 -8.05 22.44 -3.02
CA GLU A 178 -8.13 22.77 -1.61
C GLU A 178 -9.44 22.25 -1.01
N ILE A 179 -9.34 21.43 0.02
CA ILE A 179 -10.49 20.85 0.73
C ILE A 179 -10.32 21.09 2.23
N ASP A 180 -11.31 21.76 2.82
CA ASP A 180 -11.45 21.88 4.26
C ASP A 180 -12.30 20.69 4.76
N LEU A 181 -11.76 19.87 5.66
CA LEU A 181 -12.45 18.70 6.22
C LEU A 181 -12.19 18.51 7.71
N GLU A 182 -13.05 17.74 8.37
CA GLU A 182 -12.80 17.26 9.72
C GLU A 182 -11.95 15.99 9.71
N GLY A 183 -10.92 15.91 10.55
CA GLY A 183 -9.96 14.82 10.54
C GLY A 183 -9.19 14.72 11.86
N SER A 184 -8.28 13.74 11.92
CA SER A 184 -7.33 13.62 13.03
C SER A 184 -5.97 13.23 12.47
N TYR A 185 -4.95 14.02 12.78
CA TYR A 185 -3.58 13.73 12.41
C TYR A 185 -2.86 13.01 13.56
N THR A 186 -2.31 11.84 13.26
CA THR A 186 -1.54 11.03 14.21
C THR A 186 -0.41 10.35 13.47
N LYS A 187 0.80 10.37 14.05
CA LYS A 187 1.99 9.71 13.52
C LYS A 187 1.87 8.18 13.61
N GLY A 188 2.77 7.45 12.95
CA GLY A 188 2.88 5.99 12.99
C GLY A 188 2.55 5.28 11.66
N ARG A 189 2.47 3.94 11.69
CA ARG A 189 2.36 3.09 10.47
C ARG A 189 1.05 3.23 9.68
N GLN A 190 0.03 3.87 10.25
CA GLN A 190 -1.27 4.14 9.60
C GLN A 190 -1.52 5.65 9.52
N SER A 191 -0.44 6.42 9.35
CA SER A 191 -0.47 7.87 9.23
C SER A 191 -0.46 8.32 7.77
N VAL A 192 -0.76 9.60 7.57
CA VAL A 192 -0.58 10.28 6.29
C VAL A 192 0.89 10.25 5.86
N ASP A 193 1.80 10.48 6.81
CA ASP A 193 3.24 10.54 6.53
C ASP A 193 3.75 9.20 5.97
N GLU A 194 3.32 8.09 6.58
CA GLU A 194 3.67 6.75 6.13
C GLU A 194 3.10 6.49 4.72
N TYR A 195 1.87 6.91 4.44
CA TYR A 195 1.29 6.77 3.10
C TYR A 195 2.10 7.51 2.04
N ILE A 196 2.50 8.77 2.30
CA ILE A 196 3.31 9.54 1.37
C ILE A 196 4.67 8.88 1.16
N LYS A 197 5.30 8.39 2.24
CA LYS A 197 6.57 7.65 2.16
C LYS A 197 6.44 6.36 1.35
N GLU A 198 5.42 5.53 1.61
CA GLU A 198 5.17 4.31 0.83
C GLU A 198 4.86 4.64 -0.64
N THR A 199 4.16 5.76 -0.90
CA THR A 199 3.86 6.24 -2.26
C THR A 199 5.13 6.65 -3.00
N ALA A 200 6.09 7.29 -2.33
CA ALA A 200 7.39 7.63 -2.92
C ALA A 200 8.23 6.39 -3.27
N ILE A 201 8.16 5.33 -2.45
CA ILE A 201 8.87 4.06 -2.69
C ILE A 201 8.35 3.37 -3.96
N VAL A 202 7.03 3.34 -4.13
CA VAL A 202 6.36 2.58 -5.20
C VAL A 202 6.27 3.38 -6.52
N ASN A 203 6.51 4.69 -6.47
CA ASN A 203 6.52 5.60 -7.61
C ASN A 203 7.88 6.33 -7.71
N PRO A 204 8.97 5.62 -8.06
CA PRO A 204 10.31 6.19 -8.06
C PRO A 204 10.50 7.31 -9.10
N HIS A 205 9.61 7.44 -10.09
CA HIS A 205 9.63 8.52 -11.08
C HIS A 205 8.96 9.81 -10.60
N ALA A 206 8.27 9.79 -9.47
CA ALA A 206 7.56 10.94 -8.93
C ALA A 206 8.43 11.72 -7.93
N THR A 207 8.25 13.03 -7.90
CA THR A 207 8.75 13.89 -6.82
C THR A 207 7.58 14.38 -5.98
N ILE A 208 7.65 14.16 -4.67
CA ILE A 208 6.57 14.52 -3.75
C ILE A 208 7.14 15.47 -2.70
N ILE A 209 6.59 16.67 -2.63
CA ILE A 209 6.86 17.66 -1.59
C ILE A 209 5.68 17.59 -0.63
N TYR A 210 5.94 17.30 0.63
CA TYR A 210 4.91 17.12 1.65
C TYR A 210 5.17 18.02 2.85
N THR A 211 4.21 18.87 3.19
CA THR A 211 4.23 19.69 4.40
C THR A 211 3.17 19.16 5.37
N ASN A 212 3.62 18.68 6.53
CA ASN A 212 2.74 18.13 7.55
C ASN A 212 2.03 19.24 8.37
N PRO A 213 1.06 18.89 9.23
CA PRO A 213 0.38 19.85 10.12
C PRO A 213 1.28 20.60 11.09
N GLU A 214 2.46 20.06 11.39
CA GLU A 214 3.48 20.67 12.25
C GLU A 214 4.40 21.64 11.49
N ALA A 215 4.07 21.95 10.23
CA ALA A 215 4.85 22.79 9.32
C ALA A 215 6.26 22.26 8.99
N GLN A 216 6.48 20.95 9.17
CA GLN A 216 7.69 20.27 8.70
C GLN A 216 7.52 19.89 7.23
N GLN A 217 8.48 20.29 6.41
CA GLN A 217 8.52 19.96 4.99
C GLN A 217 9.44 18.78 4.71
N PHE A 218 8.95 17.83 3.94
CA PHE A 218 9.65 16.64 3.49
C PHE A 218 9.66 16.61 1.97
N ILE A 219 10.84 16.39 1.38
CA ILE A 219 11.01 16.35 -0.07
C ILE A 219 11.44 14.94 -0.44
N PHE A 220 10.59 14.23 -1.18
CA PHE A 220 10.90 12.93 -1.73
C PHE A 220 11.28 13.12 -3.20
N PRO A 221 12.58 13.24 -3.55
CA PRO A 221 13.00 13.41 -4.94
C PRO A 221 12.75 12.14 -5.76
N ARG A 222 12.66 12.26 -7.08
CA ARG A 222 12.56 11.07 -7.94
C ARG A 222 13.89 10.30 -7.97
N ALA A 223 13.80 8.97 -7.99
CA ALA A 223 14.93 8.04 -8.19
C ALA A 223 15.06 7.58 -9.65
N ALA A 224 14.06 7.84 -10.48
CA ALA A 224 14.05 7.50 -11.90
C ALA A 224 13.54 8.68 -12.75
N GLU A 225 14.12 8.88 -13.93
CA GLU A 225 13.64 9.86 -14.92
C GLU A 225 12.79 9.20 -16.02
N GLU A 226 12.66 7.88 -15.99
CA GLU A 226 11.88 7.13 -16.95
C GLU A 226 10.45 6.92 -16.43
N LEU A 227 9.48 7.33 -17.24
CA LEU A 227 8.08 7.04 -16.95
C LEU A 227 7.75 5.57 -17.21
N PRO A 228 6.88 4.97 -16.38
CA PRO A 228 6.42 3.62 -16.62
C PRO A 228 5.77 3.42 -18.00
N ALA A 229 5.78 2.17 -18.48
CA ALA A 229 5.12 1.81 -19.73
C ALA A 229 3.61 2.07 -19.64
N GLU A 230 3.01 2.61 -20.71
CA GLU A 230 1.57 2.86 -20.75
C GLU A 230 0.80 1.54 -20.83
N ALA A 231 -0.17 1.37 -19.92
CA ALA A 231 -1.05 0.22 -19.94
C ALA A 231 -2.06 0.33 -21.10
N LYS A 232 -2.04 -0.64 -22.01
CA LYS A 232 -2.97 -0.70 -23.13
C LYS A 232 -4.33 -1.22 -22.68
N GLU A 233 -5.38 -0.64 -23.24
CA GLU A 233 -6.73 -1.15 -23.03
C GLU A 233 -6.89 -2.51 -23.72
N ILE A 234 -7.47 -3.46 -22.98
CA ILE A 234 -7.81 -4.78 -23.51
C ILE A 234 -9.30 -5.04 -23.42
N LYS A 235 -9.79 -5.95 -24.25
CA LYS A 235 -11.14 -6.48 -24.12
C LYS A 235 -11.19 -7.54 -23.02
N LEU A 236 -12.40 -7.89 -22.58
CA LEU A 236 -12.62 -8.93 -21.58
C LEU A 236 -12.05 -10.28 -22.05
N HIS A 237 -11.51 -11.03 -21.11
CA HIS A 237 -11.13 -12.43 -21.34
C HIS A 237 -12.33 -13.34 -21.04
N PRO A 238 -12.61 -14.37 -21.86
CA PRO A 238 -13.79 -15.22 -21.68
C PRO A 238 -13.93 -15.86 -20.29
N TYR A 239 -12.82 -16.35 -19.71
CA TYR A 239 -12.83 -16.94 -18.36
C TYR A 239 -13.26 -15.99 -17.24
N GLY A 240 -13.19 -14.67 -17.45
CA GLY A 240 -13.53 -13.66 -16.43
C GLY A 240 -14.95 -13.16 -16.49
N VAL A 241 -15.73 -13.60 -17.48
CA VAL A 241 -17.06 -13.05 -17.72
C VAL A 241 -18.10 -13.87 -16.98
N GLU A 242 -18.83 -13.21 -16.08
CA GLU A 242 -19.95 -13.82 -15.37
C GLU A 242 -21.19 -13.91 -16.27
N LEU A 243 -22.09 -14.84 -15.96
CA LEU A 243 -23.28 -15.11 -16.77
C LEU A 243 -24.13 -13.85 -17.05
N GLY A 244 -24.35 -13.00 -16.03
CA GLY A 244 -25.12 -11.77 -16.20
C GLY A 244 -24.46 -10.78 -17.17
N THR A 245 -23.13 -10.63 -17.08
CA THR A 245 -22.36 -9.80 -18.01
C THR A 245 -22.40 -10.38 -19.41
N LEU A 246 -22.29 -11.70 -19.55
CA LEU A 246 -22.39 -12.38 -20.85
C LEU A 246 -23.75 -12.14 -21.51
N ILE A 247 -24.85 -12.24 -20.75
CA ILE A 247 -26.21 -11.96 -21.24
C ILE A 247 -26.31 -10.51 -21.71
N LYS A 248 -25.86 -9.56 -20.89
CA LYS A 248 -25.85 -8.13 -21.25
C LYS A 248 -25.05 -7.89 -22.54
N MET A 249 -23.88 -8.51 -22.68
CA MET A 249 -23.07 -8.40 -23.89
C MET A 249 -23.77 -8.99 -25.12
N LEU A 250 -24.46 -10.12 -24.97
CA LEU A 250 -25.25 -10.74 -26.05
C LEU A 250 -26.42 -9.87 -26.51
N GLU A 251 -27.02 -9.09 -25.59
CA GLU A 251 -28.10 -8.15 -25.87
C GLU A 251 -27.60 -6.87 -26.56
N THR A 252 -26.42 -6.36 -26.20
CA THR A 252 -25.91 -5.09 -26.72
C THR A 252 -24.98 -5.20 -27.92
N THR A 253 -24.51 -6.40 -28.28
CA THR A 253 -23.52 -6.57 -29.35
C THR A 253 -24.10 -6.34 -30.76
N ASP A 254 -23.29 -5.77 -31.65
CA ASP A 254 -23.62 -5.62 -33.07
C ASP A 254 -23.31 -6.89 -33.90
N ALA A 255 -22.74 -7.92 -33.27
CA ALA A 255 -22.35 -9.15 -33.96
C ALA A 255 -23.56 -9.94 -34.48
N LYS A 256 -23.49 -10.40 -35.74
CA LYS A 256 -24.59 -11.12 -36.39
C LYS A 256 -24.60 -12.61 -36.09
N THR A 257 -23.47 -13.17 -35.67
CA THR A 257 -23.28 -14.59 -35.37
C THR A 257 -22.54 -14.79 -34.07
N LEU A 258 -22.76 -15.93 -33.41
CA LEU A 258 -22.06 -16.32 -32.19
C LEU A 258 -20.54 -16.37 -32.40
N GLN A 259 -20.10 -16.88 -33.56
CA GLN A 259 -18.67 -16.89 -33.87
C GLN A 259 -18.10 -15.47 -33.93
N GLN A 260 -18.79 -14.54 -34.60
CA GLN A 260 -18.36 -13.15 -34.70
C GLN A 260 -18.35 -12.47 -33.33
N PHE A 261 -19.38 -12.71 -32.50
CA PHE A 261 -19.45 -12.23 -31.13
C PHE A 261 -18.22 -12.66 -30.33
N LEU A 262 -17.93 -13.97 -30.33
CA LEU A 262 -16.81 -14.53 -29.59
C LEU A 262 -15.45 -13.97 -30.03
N THR A 263 -15.24 -13.75 -31.32
CA THR A 263 -13.97 -13.21 -31.85
C THR A 263 -13.84 -11.69 -31.71
N THR A 264 -14.95 -10.96 -31.66
CA THR A 264 -14.94 -9.49 -31.66
C THR A 264 -14.94 -8.92 -30.25
N GLU A 265 -15.71 -9.52 -29.34
CA GLU A 265 -15.90 -8.97 -27.99
C GLU A 265 -14.86 -9.45 -26.99
N PHE A 266 -14.20 -10.59 -27.25
CA PHE A 266 -13.22 -11.17 -26.32
C PHE A 266 -11.79 -11.15 -26.87
N VAL A 267 -10.83 -10.99 -25.96
CA VAL A 267 -9.41 -11.11 -26.29
C VAL A 267 -9.00 -12.58 -26.37
N ARG A 268 -8.00 -12.89 -27.23
CA ARG A 268 -7.42 -14.24 -27.42
C ARG A 268 -8.40 -15.33 -27.90
N VAL A 269 -9.55 -14.93 -28.47
CA VAL A 269 -10.49 -15.85 -29.12
C VAL A 269 -10.36 -15.74 -30.64
N GLY A 270 -9.65 -16.68 -31.24
CA GLY A 270 -9.58 -16.83 -32.70
C GLY A 270 -10.77 -17.60 -33.25
N THR A 271 -10.86 -17.72 -34.57
CA THR A 271 -11.92 -18.49 -35.25
C THR A 271 -11.91 -19.97 -34.87
N GLY A 272 -10.73 -20.56 -34.65
CA GLY A 272 -10.58 -21.94 -34.18
C GLY A 272 -11.13 -22.13 -32.77
N THR A 273 -10.69 -21.31 -31.82
CA THR A 273 -11.16 -21.34 -30.43
C THR A 273 -12.65 -21.05 -30.33
N ALA A 274 -13.19 -20.11 -31.12
CA ALA A 274 -14.61 -19.83 -31.14
C ALA A 274 -15.44 -21.06 -31.58
N LYS A 275 -14.95 -21.83 -32.56
CA LYS A 275 -15.60 -23.09 -32.97
C LYS A 275 -15.53 -24.15 -31.88
N GLU A 276 -14.41 -24.27 -31.19
CA GLU A 276 -14.24 -25.20 -30.07
C GLU A 276 -15.19 -24.85 -28.90
N ILE A 277 -15.30 -23.56 -28.55
CA ILE A 277 -16.28 -23.06 -27.56
C ILE A 277 -17.69 -23.45 -27.98
N CYS A 278 -18.06 -23.20 -29.25
CA CYS A 278 -19.38 -23.53 -29.79
C CYS A 278 -19.67 -25.04 -29.69
N GLN A 279 -18.69 -25.89 -30.01
CA GLN A 279 -18.79 -27.35 -29.89
C GLN A 279 -18.98 -27.79 -28.43
N ASN A 280 -18.19 -27.24 -27.51
CA ASN A 280 -18.27 -27.55 -26.09
C ASN A 280 -19.55 -27.03 -25.43
N SER A 281 -20.17 -25.99 -25.99
CA SER A 281 -21.47 -25.47 -25.57
C SER A 281 -22.66 -26.11 -26.29
N SER A 282 -22.45 -27.00 -27.26
CA SER A 282 -23.51 -27.55 -28.13
C SER A 282 -24.33 -26.48 -28.87
N LEU A 283 -23.70 -25.37 -29.24
CA LEU A 283 -24.32 -24.25 -29.95
C LEU A 283 -23.77 -24.12 -31.37
N LEU A 284 -24.61 -23.71 -32.31
CA LEU A 284 -24.18 -23.51 -33.68
C LEU A 284 -23.44 -22.16 -33.81
N PRO A 285 -22.28 -22.10 -34.51
CA PRO A 285 -21.53 -20.85 -34.69
C PRO A 285 -22.30 -19.72 -35.40
N ASN A 286 -23.33 -20.07 -36.17
CA ASN A 286 -24.19 -19.14 -36.92
C ASN A 286 -25.42 -18.65 -36.13
N THR A 287 -25.59 -19.10 -34.88
CA THR A 287 -26.68 -18.65 -34.01
C THR A 287 -26.59 -17.13 -33.80
N LYS A 288 -27.72 -16.43 -33.85
CA LYS A 288 -27.76 -14.97 -33.66
C LYS A 288 -27.74 -14.62 -32.17
N PRO A 289 -26.85 -13.72 -31.70
CA PRO A 289 -26.81 -13.28 -30.30
C PRO A 289 -28.16 -12.78 -29.75
N ALA A 290 -28.89 -12.00 -30.54
CA ALA A 290 -30.21 -11.46 -30.14
C ALA A 290 -31.32 -12.50 -29.89
N LYS A 291 -31.09 -13.78 -30.23
CA LYS A 291 -32.04 -14.88 -29.98
C LYS A 291 -31.64 -15.77 -28.79
N PHE A 292 -30.60 -15.42 -28.04
CA PHE A 292 -30.13 -16.24 -26.93
C PHE A 292 -31.14 -16.24 -25.79
N SER A 293 -31.55 -17.44 -25.38
CA SER A 293 -32.22 -17.63 -24.10
C SER A 293 -31.20 -17.65 -22.96
N ARG A 294 -31.69 -17.46 -21.72
CA ARG A 294 -30.85 -17.59 -20.52
C ARG A 294 -30.17 -18.95 -20.42
N GLU A 295 -30.86 -20.01 -20.82
CA GLU A 295 -30.32 -21.39 -20.84
C GLU A 295 -29.19 -21.54 -21.85
N MET A 296 -29.34 -20.95 -23.05
CA MET A 296 -28.28 -20.95 -24.06
C MET A 296 -27.05 -20.15 -23.60
N ALA A 297 -27.25 -19.05 -22.89
CA ALA A 297 -26.16 -18.27 -22.31
C ALA A 297 -25.40 -19.06 -21.23
N GLU A 298 -26.11 -19.85 -20.42
CA GLU A 298 -25.49 -20.74 -19.43
C GLU A 298 -24.70 -21.87 -20.08
N GLN A 299 -25.24 -22.48 -21.15
CA GLN A 299 -24.52 -23.46 -21.96
C GLN A 299 -23.25 -22.88 -22.58
N LEU A 300 -23.31 -21.66 -23.11
CA LEU A 300 -22.16 -20.94 -23.63
C LEU A 300 -21.11 -20.69 -22.55
N HIS A 301 -21.52 -20.19 -21.39
CA HIS A 301 -20.64 -19.95 -20.24
C HIS A 301 -19.92 -21.23 -19.79
N ASN A 302 -20.66 -22.34 -19.69
CA ASN A 302 -20.08 -23.64 -19.34
C ASN A 302 -19.13 -24.17 -20.44
N GLY A 303 -19.44 -23.92 -21.71
CA GLY A 303 -18.56 -24.25 -22.85
C GLY A 303 -17.25 -23.47 -22.84
N ILE A 304 -17.29 -22.20 -22.44
CA ILE A 304 -16.09 -21.35 -22.27
C ILE A 304 -15.17 -21.96 -21.21
N GLN A 305 -15.68 -22.33 -20.04
CA GLN A 305 -14.88 -22.87 -18.94
C GLN A 305 -14.22 -24.22 -19.27
N LYS A 306 -14.81 -25.03 -20.17
CA LYS A 306 -14.25 -26.31 -20.62
C LYS A 306 -13.18 -26.16 -21.71
N THR A 307 -13.20 -25.07 -22.45
CA THR A 307 -12.29 -24.85 -23.58
C THR A 307 -10.96 -24.31 -23.08
N LYS A 308 -9.83 -24.75 -23.66
CA LYS A 308 -8.50 -24.22 -23.31
C LYS A 308 -8.21 -22.95 -24.10
N ILE A 309 -8.20 -21.81 -23.43
CA ILE A 309 -7.98 -20.49 -24.04
C ILE A 309 -6.60 -19.98 -23.65
N ILE A 310 -5.94 -19.28 -24.58
CA ILE A 310 -4.63 -18.66 -24.35
C ILE A 310 -4.78 -17.54 -23.33
N ALA A 311 -3.80 -17.40 -22.43
CA ALA A 311 -3.80 -16.34 -21.43
C ALA A 311 -3.92 -14.93 -22.07
N PRO A 312 -4.63 -13.99 -21.42
CA PRO A 312 -4.74 -12.60 -21.85
C PRO A 312 -3.36 -11.97 -22.05
N PRO A 313 -3.25 -10.97 -22.95
CA PRO A 313 -2.00 -10.28 -23.18
C PRO A 313 -1.62 -9.43 -21.94
N THR A 314 -0.32 -9.21 -21.76
CA THR A 314 0.25 -8.66 -20.52
C THR A 314 0.60 -7.18 -20.64
N ASP A 315 0.41 -6.61 -21.83
CA ASP A 315 0.59 -5.18 -22.17
C ASP A 315 -0.48 -4.26 -21.56
N CYS A 316 -1.51 -4.84 -20.97
CA CYS A 316 -2.50 -4.11 -20.16
C CYS A 316 -2.05 -3.83 -18.72
N ILE A 317 -0.84 -4.29 -18.35
CA ILE A 317 -0.26 -4.14 -17.02
C ILE A 317 1.09 -3.44 -17.15
N SER A 318 1.30 -2.43 -16.31
CA SER A 318 2.53 -1.69 -16.11
C SER A 318 3.09 -2.05 -14.71
N PRO A 319 3.93 -3.09 -14.60
CA PRO A 319 4.62 -3.40 -13.34
C PRO A 319 5.60 -2.27 -12.96
N ILE A 320 6.11 -2.28 -11.73
CA ILE A 320 7.17 -1.33 -11.33
C ILE A 320 8.51 -1.80 -11.87
N THR A 321 8.72 -3.11 -11.97
CA THR A 321 10.00 -3.80 -12.23
C THR A 321 10.88 -3.95 -11.01
N ASN A 322 11.67 -5.02 -10.98
CA ASN A 322 12.54 -5.38 -9.88
C ASN A 322 13.62 -4.32 -9.61
N GLU A 323 14.18 -3.70 -10.66
CA GLU A 323 15.23 -2.69 -10.54
C GLU A 323 14.70 -1.41 -9.89
N LEU A 324 13.58 -0.88 -10.41
CA LEU A 324 12.95 0.32 -9.88
C LEU A 324 12.42 0.12 -8.45
N LEU A 325 11.91 -1.08 -8.15
CA LEU A 325 11.44 -1.42 -6.81
C LEU A 325 12.59 -1.51 -5.80
N GLU A 326 13.76 -2.01 -6.21
CA GLU A 326 14.95 -2.00 -5.36
C GLU A 326 15.46 -0.57 -5.12
N LYS A 327 15.51 0.28 -6.17
CA LYS A 327 15.87 1.71 -6.03
C LYS A 327 14.96 2.47 -5.08
N GLY A 328 13.64 2.26 -5.19
CA GLY A 328 12.66 2.86 -4.28
C GLY A 328 12.88 2.46 -2.82
N LEU A 329 13.24 1.20 -2.57
CA LEU A 329 13.56 0.73 -1.21
C LEU A 329 14.89 1.28 -0.70
N ARG A 330 15.94 1.32 -1.52
CA ARG A 330 17.26 1.86 -1.16
C ARG A 330 17.18 3.31 -0.73
N LYS A 331 16.39 4.10 -1.46
CA LYS A 331 16.20 5.52 -1.18
C LYS A 331 15.61 5.79 0.20
N GLU A 332 14.62 5.01 0.62
CA GLU A 332 13.79 5.34 1.78
C GLU A 332 14.08 4.50 3.03
N ILE A 333 14.74 3.35 2.88
CA ILE A 333 15.06 2.42 3.97
C ILE A 333 16.54 2.10 3.94
N ASN A 334 17.26 2.42 5.01
CA ASN A 334 18.66 2.05 5.18
C ASN A 334 18.79 0.62 5.67
N ALA A 335 19.37 -0.23 4.83
CA ALA A 335 19.56 -1.64 5.05
C ALA A 335 20.92 -2.08 4.47
N GLU A 336 21.42 -3.21 4.95
CA GLU A 336 22.70 -3.78 4.47
C GLU A 336 22.52 -4.59 3.19
N PHE A 337 21.31 -5.10 2.96
CA PHE A 337 21.00 -5.98 1.86
C PHE A 337 19.62 -5.70 1.29
N TYR A 338 19.54 -5.64 -0.04
CA TYR A 338 18.31 -5.48 -0.78
C TYR A 338 18.19 -6.60 -1.80
N CYS A 339 16.96 -7.05 -2.03
CA CYS A 339 16.67 -7.89 -3.18
C CYS A 339 15.25 -7.69 -3.67
N SER A 340 15.05 -7.87 -4.96
CA SER A 340 13.74 -7.81 -5.60
C SER A 340 13.55 -8.94 -6.60
N THR A 341 12.29 -9.21 -6.94
CA THR A 341 11.88 -10.11 -8.02
C THR A 341 10.56 -9.63 -8.63
N THR A 342 10.44 -9.76 -9.96
CA THR A 342 9.21 -9.56 -10.71
C THR A 342 8.85 -10.91 -11.35
N ARG A 343 7.71 -11.47 -10.94
CA ARG A 343 7.27 -12.78 -11.43
C ARG A 343 6.68 -12.67 -12.84
N PRO A 344 6.69 -13.78 -13.62
CA PRO A 344 5.97 -13.80 -14.89
C PRO A 344 4.47 -13.57 -14.67
N PRO A 345 3.76 -12.97 -15.63
CA PRO A 345 2.33 -12.72 -15.54
C PRO A 345 1.53 -14.01 -15.34
N ALA A 346 0.59 -13.98 -14.41
CA ALA A 346 -0.37 -15.03 -14.13
C ALA A 346 -1.79 -14.52 -14.38
N VAL A 347 -2.80 -15.39 -14.29
CA VAL A 347 -4.19 -15.06 -14.61
C VAL A 347 -5.10 -15.58 -13.49
N TYR A 348 -6.04 -14.75 -13.05
CA TYR A 348 -7.10 -15.16 -12.13
C TYR A 348 -8.45 -14.66 -12.66
N ARG A 349 -9.47 -15.51 -12.73
CA ARG A 349 -10.79 -15.16 -13.32
C ARG A 349 -10.66 -14.34 -14.62
N GLY A 350 -9.79 -14.76 -15.55
CA GLY A 350 -9.55 -14.06 -16.82
C GLY A 350 -8.79 -12.72 -16.74
N ASN A 351 -8.45 -12.22 -15.56
CA ASN A 351 -7.68 -11.00 -15.39
C ASN A 351 -6.18 -11.33 -15.26
N PRO A 352 -5.30 -10.79 -16.11
CA PRO A 352 -3.87 -10.94 -15.93
C PRO A 352 -3.43 -10.15 -14.69
N PHE A 353 -2.43 -10.68 -13.98
CA PHE A 353 -1.79 -10.02 -12.86
C PHE A 353 -0.30 -10.35 -12.78
N ILE A 354 0.48 -9.46 -12.18
CA ILE A 354 1.91 -9.64 -11.91
C ILE A 354 2.12 -9.43 -10.41
N ILE A 355 2.95 -10.29 -9.81
CA ILE A 355 3.40 -10.12 -8.42
C ILE A 355 4.88 -9.76 -8.42
N GLU A 356 5.20 -8.71 -7.67
CA GLU A 356 6.55 -8.27 -7.40
C GLU A 356 6.79 -8.32 -5.90
N ALA A 357 7.96 -8.76 -5.49
CA ALA A 357 8.34 -8.82 -4.09
C ALA A 357 9.74 -8.26 -3.91
N ALA A 358 9.96 -7.55 -2.81
CA ALA A 358 11.27 -7.05 -2.45
C ALA A 358 11.50 -7.12 -0.93
N LEU A 359 12.75 -7.23 -0.54
CA LEU A 359 13.19 -7.33 0.84
C LEU A 359 14.33 -6.33 1.09
N ALA A 360 14.32 -5.71 2.27
CA ALA A 360 15.43 -4.90 2.78
C ALA A 360 15.81 -5.42 4.18
N TYR A 361 17.05 -5.87 4.38
CA TYR A 361 17.51 -6.53 5.60
C TYR A 361 18.69 -5.81 6.27
N GLY A 362 18.64 -5.67 7.60
CA GLY A 362 19.66 -5.02 8.42
C GLY A 362 19.53 -3.50 8.45
N GLY A 363 20.64 -2.82 8.76
CA GLY A 363 20.70 -1.36 8.88
C GLY A 363 20.09 -0.85 10.18
N GLU A 364 19.30 0.21 10.09
CA GLU A 364 18.63 0.87 11.25
C GLU A 364 17.30 0.20 11.64
N GLN A 365 17.07 -1.01 11.14
CA GLN A 365 15.88 -1.79 11.44
C GLN A 365 16.08 -2.60 12.73
N GLU A 366 15.07 -2.60 13.58
CA GLU A 366 15.10 -3.33 14.85
C GLU A 366 15.09 -4.84 14.65
N GLY A 367 15.96 -5.54 15.39
CA GLY A 367 16.14 -6.99 15.23
C GLY A 367 15.09 -7.84 15.94
N ASP A 368 14.50 -7.33 17.01
CA ASP A 368 13.64 -8.11 17.92
C ASP A 368 12.14 -7.92 17.66
N THR A 369 11.77 -6.99 16.77
CA THR A 369 10.38 -6.70 16.44
C THR A 369 9.89 -7.48 15.22
N THR A 370 8.56 -7.48 15.04
CA THR A 370 7.93 -8.07 13.85
C THR A 370 8.36 -7.32 12.59
N VAL A 371 8.62 -8.06 11.52
CA VAL A 371 9.04 -7.46 10.24
C VAL A 371 8.04 -6.40 9.78
N ARG A 372 8.55 -5.32 9.18
CA ARG A 372 7.70 -4.33 8.53
C ARG A 372 7.15 -4.93 7.24
N VAL A 373 5.83 -4.90 7.06
CA VAL A 373 5.17 -5.42 5.87
C VAL A 373 4.54 -4.27 5.11
N MET A 374 5.01 -4.05 3.89
CA MET A 374 4.50 -3.04 2.98
C MET A 374 3.72 -3.72 1.86
N ARG A 375 2.46 -3.32 1.65
CA ARG A 375 1.53 -3.98 0.74
C ARG A 375 1.07 -2.99 -0.30
N PHE A 376 1.17 -3.37 -1.56
CA PHE A 376 0.82 -2.50 -2.67
C PHE A 376 -0.11 -3.19 -3.66
N ALA A 377 -1.03 -2.42 -4.22
CA ALA A 377 -1.84 -2.83 -5.37
C ALA A 377 -1.87 -1.70 -6.40
N ASN A 378 -1.52 -1.98 -7.65
CA ASN A 378 -1.47 -1.00 -8.74
C ASN A 378 -0.73 0.30 -8.36
N ARG A 379 0.45 0.18 -7.71
CA ARG A 379 1.24 1.32 -7.19
C ARG A 379 0.55 2.18 -6.12
N VAL A 380 -0.48 1.66 -5.47
CA VAL A 380 -1.16 2.28 -4.33
C VAL A 380 -0.83 1.52 -3.05
N PRO A 381 -0.33 2.19 -2.00
CA PRO A 381 -0.13 1.60 -0.67
C PRO A 381 -1.42 1.13 -0.01
N LEU A 382 -1.36 -0.01 0.70
CA LEU A 382 -2.46 -0.58 1.47
C LEU A 382 -2.09 -0.59 2.97
N LEU A 383 -2.52 0.44 3.72
CA LEU A 383 -2.11 0.62 5.12
C LEU A 383 -3.04 -0.08 6.12
N TYR A 384 -4.34 -0.21 5.83
CA TYR A 384 -5.32 -0.78 6.76
C TYR A 384 -5.67 -2.24 6.46
N GLN A 385 -6.35 -2.90 7.41
CA GLN A 385 -6.87 -4.27 7.26
C GLN A 385 -5.80 -5.33 6.92
N GLN A 386 -4.61 -5.19 7.49
CA GLN A 386 -3.50 -6.14 7.25
C GLN A 386 -3.90 -7.60 7.54
N GLY A 387 -4.72 -7.85 8.57
CA GLY A 387 -5.16 -9.20 8.96
C GLY A 387 -6.07 -9.88 7.94
N ALA A 388 -6.80 -9.13 7.11
CA ALA A 388 -7.71 -9.65 6.09
C ALA A 388 -7.06 -9.77 4.69
N CYS A 389 -5.77 -9.45 4.57
CA CYS A 389 -5.10 -9.36 3.28
C CYS A 389 -4.40 -10.67 2.89
N ALA A 390 -4.61 -11.10 1.65
CA ALA A 390 -3.92 -12.24 1.06
C ALA A 390 -2.38 -12.12 1.08
N ILE A 391 -1.82 -10.91 0.98
CA ILE A 391 -0.36 -10.69 1.07
C ILE A 391 0.15 -11.07 2.45
N THR A 392 -0.45 -10.52 3.51
CA THR A 392 -0.06 -10.80 4.90
C THR A 392 -0.16 -12.29 5.20
N ASN A 393 -1.26 -12.91 4.79
CA ASN A 393 -1.47 -14.34 4.96
C ASN A 393 -0.41 -15.17 4.21
N SER A 394 -0.02 -14.75 3.00
CA SER A 394 1.04 -15.41 2.24
C SER A 394 2.42 -15.27 2.91
N ILE A 395 2.70 -14.13 3.54
CA ILE A 395 3.92 -13.90 4.32
C ILE A 395 3.93 -14.80 5.56
N GLN A 396 2.83 -14.86 6.32
CA GLN A 396 2.70 -15.74 7.50
C GLN A 396 2.87 -17.22 7.13
N ASN A 397 2.31 -17.65 5.99
CA ASN A 397 2.37 -19.03 5.51
C ASN A 397 3.70 -19.42 4.81
N THR A 398 4.63 -18.48 4.71
CA THR A 398 5.98 -18.73 4.20
C THR A 398 6.90 -19.09 5.36
N ALA A 399 7.72 -20.14 5.20
CA ALA A 399 8.56 -20.66 6.26
C ALA A 399 9.88 -19.86 6.37
N TRP A 400 9.84 -18.70 7.03
CA TRP A 400 10.98 -17.77 7.06
C TRP A 400 12.20 -18.25 7.87
N ARG A 401 12.00 -19.24 8.76
CA ARG A 401 13.10 -19.87 9.51
C ARG A 401 14.18 -20.47 8.63
N SER A 402 13.81 -21.03 7.47
CA SER A 402 14.80 -21.56 6.51
C SER A 402 15.55 -20.46 5.77
N TYR A 403 15.08 -19.21 5.84
CA TYR A 403 15.68 -18.04 5.19
C TYR A 403 16.45 -17.13 6.17
N GLY A 404 16.59 -17.52 7.44
CA GLY A 404 17.40 -16.82 8.43
C GLY A 404 16.66 -15.80 9.29
N LEU A 405 15.32 -15.74 9.22
CA LEU A 405 14.50 -14.94 10.14
C LEU A 405 13.92 -15.81 11.25
N GLN A 406 13.60 -15.19 12.38
CA GLN A 406 12.83 -15.85 13.44
C GLN A 406 11.35 -15.78 13.09
N GLN A 407 10.57 -16.77 13.53
CA GLN A 407 9.12 -16.79 13.32
C GLN A 407 8.51 -17.69 14.38
N SER A 408 7.34 -17.36 14.92
CA SER A 408 6.54 -18.28 15.73
C SER A 408 5.48 -18.96 14.83
N LYS A 409 4.69 -19.90 15.37
CA LYS A 409 3.74 -20.66 14.53
C LYS A 409 2.59 -19.74 14.09
N ASN A 410 2.29 -19.68 12.78
CA ASN A 410 1.22 -18.85 12.20
C ASN A 410 1.33 -17.34 12.45
N SER A 411 2.53 -16.83 12.76
CA SER A 411 2.77 -15.40 12.96
C SER A 411 3.61 -14.81 11.82
N LEU A 412 3.67 -13.49 11.79
CA LEU A 412 4.66 -12.80 10.96
C LEU A 412 6.07 -13.10 11.50
N PRO A 413 7.09 -13.16 10.63
CA PRO A 413 8.45 -13.32 11.10
C PRO A 413 8.90 -12.09 11.91
N SER A 414 9.90 -12.29 12.74
CA SER A 414 10.63 -11.26 13.47
C SER A 414 12.08 -11.19 12.99
N GLY A 415 12.62 -9.97 12.98
CA GLY A 415 13.94 -9.68 12.47
C GLY A 415 14.03 -8.27 11.86
N PRO A 416 15.26 -7.78 11.61
CA PRO A 416 15.51 -6.47 11.04
C PRO A 416 15.27 -6.52 9.53
N CYS A 417 14.02 -6.67 9.13
CA CYS A 417 13.63 -6.90 7.75
C CYS A 417 12.35 -6.15 7.40
N THR A 418 12.34 -5.52 6.23
CA THR A 418 11.13 -4.99 5.58
C THR A 418 10.80 -5.87 4.39
N ILE A 419 9.54 -6.30 4.31
CA ILE A 419 8.99 -7.13 3.24
C ILE A 419 7.97 -6.30 2.46
N LEU A 420 8.25 -6.10 1.18
CA LEU A 420 7.37 -5.43 0.25
C LEU A 420 6.77 -6.45 -0.72
N VAL A 421 5.45 -6.39 -0.93
CA VAL A 421 4.77 -7.14 -1.99
C VAL A 421 3.83 -6.21 -2.76
N HIS A 422 3.96 -6.23 -4.07
CA HIS A 422 3.15 -5.47 -5.01
C HIS A 422 2.39 -6.39 -5.95
N MET A 423 1.09 -6.13 -6.12
CA MET A 423 0.26 -6.75 -7.15
C MET A 423 -0.13 -5.71 -8.20
N SER A 424 0.20 -5.96 -9.46
CA SER A 424 -0.31 -5.18 -10.60
C SER A 424 -1.36 -5.99 -11.34
N SER A 425 -2.53 -5.41 -11.60
CA SER A 425 -3.61 -6.07 -12.32
C SER A 425 -4.58 -5.05 -12.93
N VAL A 426 -5.26 -5.45 -14.00
CA VAL A 426 -6.30 -4.65 -14.67
C VAL A 426 -7.50 -4.41 -13.74
N TRP A 427 -7.87 -5.48 -13.02
CA TRP A 427 -8.83 -5.46 -11.94
C TRP A 427 -8.15 -6.01 -10.71
N VAL A 428 -8.32 -5.42 -9.53
CA VAL A 428 -7.67 -5.88 -8.30
C VAL A 428 -8.77 -6.43 -7.40
N PRO A 429 -8.66 -7.66 -6.90
CA PRO A 429 -9.73 -8.26 -6.11
C PRO A 429 -9.63 -7.76 -4.67
N PHE A 430 -10.28 -6.64 -4.37
CA PHE A 430 -10.37 -6.13 -3.01
C PHE A 430 -11.44 -6.86 -2.20
N THR A 431 -11.23 -6.98 -0.88
CA THR A 431 -12.22 -7.57 0.05
C THR A 431 -13.39 -6.63 0.37
N SER A 432 -13.19 -5.33 0.19
CA SER A 432 -14.16 -4.27 0.44
C SER A 432 -13.99 -3.11 -0.54
N GLU A 433 -15.02 -2.28 -0.65
CA GLU A 433 -15.07 -1.10 -1.52
C GLU A 433 -14.02 -0.05 -1.15
N SER A 434 -13.52 -0.07 0.09
CA SER A 434 -12.47 0.84 0.54
C SER A 434 -11.06 0.49 0.03
N LYS A 435 -10.87 -0.66 -0.64
CA LYS A 435 -9.62 -1.07 -1.29
C LYS A 435 -8.39 -1.14 -0.38
N GLU A 436 -8.51 -1.76 0.80
CA GLU A 436 -7.42 -1.85 1.79
C GLU A 436 -6.79 -3.26 1.91
N ALA A 437 -7.46 -4.29 1.39
CA ALA A 437 -6.99 -5.67 1.47
C ALA A 437 -7.33 -6.47 0.21
N LEU A 438 -6.42 -7.36 -0.18
CA LEU A 438 -6.59 -8.28 -1.31
C LEU A 438 -7.30 -9.55 -0.84
N ALA A 439 -8.25 -10.02 -1.65
CA ALA A 439 -8.99 -11.25 -1.42
C ALA A 439 -8.13 -12.51 -1.66
N HIS A 440 -8.51 -13.61 -1.00
CA HIS A 440 -7.75 -14.85 -0.95
C HIS A 440 -8.05 -15.79 -2.14
N TYR A 441 -7.62 -15.40 -3.35
CA TYR A 441 -7.67 -16.31 -4.50
C TYR A 441 -6.47 -17.27 -4.50
N PRO A 442 -6.67 -18.59 -4.72
CA PRO A 442 -5.58 -19.57 -4.72
C PRO A 442 -4.45 -19.25 -5.70
N GLU A 443 -4.78 -18.74 -6.88
CA GLU A 443 -3.84 -18.36 -7.93
C GLU A 443 -2.94 -17.21 -7.47
N ILE A 444 -3.52 -16.21 -6.81
CA ILE A 444 -2.81 -15.04 -6.29
C ILE A 444 -1.91 -15.44 -5.12
N VAL A 445 -2.45 -16.16 -4.13
CA VAL A 445 -1.69 -16.61 -2.95
C VAL A 445 -0.50 -17.50 -3.36
N LYS A 446 -0.71 -18.39 -4.35
CA LYS A 446 0.35 -19.24 -4.89
C LYS A 446 1.49 -18.43 -5.50
N GLU A 447 1.19 -17.40 -6.28
CA GLU A 447 2.21 -16.60 -6.95
C GLU A 447 2.91 -15.64 -5.99
N ILE A 448 2.20 -15.06 -5.01
CA ILE A 448 2.81 -14.30 -3.90
C ILE A 448 3.81 -15.18 -3.14
N LYS A 449 3.42 -16.40 -2.77
CA LYS A 449 4.32 -17.33 -2.07
C LYS A 449 5.58 -17.64 -2.88
N ARG A 450 5.46 -17.81 -4.20
CA ARG A 450 6.60 -18.05 -5.09
C ARG A 450 7.55 -16.86 -5.15
N ALA A 451 7.01 -15.64 -5.25
CA ALA A 451 7.81 -14.41 -5.21
C ALA A 451 8.58 -14.28 -3.89
N LEU A 452 7.90 -14.49 -2.76
CA LEU A 452 8.50 -14.44 -1.43
C LEU A 452 9.59 -15.51 -1.24
N GLN A 453 9.38 -16.73 -1.74
CA GLN A 453 10.38 -17.80 -1.67
C GLN A 453 11.63 -17.48 -2.50
N GLU A 454 11.49 -16.80 -3.64
CA GLU A 454 12.61 -16.40 -4.47
C GLU A 454 13.48 -15.35 -3.76
N CYS A 455 12.86 -14.31 -3.19
CA CYS A 455 13.56 -13.32 -2.38
C CYS A 455 14.13 -13.94 -1.10
N GLY A 456 13.40 -14.86 -0.46
CA GLY A 456 13.83 -15.59 0.73
C GLY A 456 15.11 -16.41 0.51
N ARG A 457 15.27 -17.05 -0.67
CA ARG A 457 16.53 -17.76 -1.02
C ARG A 457 17.72 -16.79 -1.13
N LYS A 458 17.52 -15.61 -1.74
CA LYS A 458 18.55 -14.57 -1.83
C LYS A 458 18.94 -14.05 -0.44
N LEU A 459 17.94 -13.78 0.41
CA LEU A 459 18.14 -13.39 1.80
C LEU A 459 18.92 -14.44 2.60
N ALA A 460 18.57 -15.72 2.45
CA ALA A 460 19.23 -16.82 3.15
C ALA A 460 20.73 -16.87 2.85
N SER A 461 21.12 -16.63 1.59
CA SER A 461 22.53 -16.58 1.19
C SER A 461 23.28 -15.47 1.93
N PHE A 462 22.70 -14.27 2.00
CA PHE A 462 23.28 -13.13 2.70
C PHE A 462 23.36 -13.35 4.23
N VAL A 463 22.26 -13.79 4.85
CA VAL A 463 22.21 -14.02 6.31
C VAL A 463 23.20 -15.11 6.73
N ASN A 464 23.32 -16.19 5.94
CA ASN A 464 24.30 -17.25 6.21
C ASN A 464 25.74 -16.74 6.06
N LYS A 465 26.01 -15.89 5.05
CA LYS A 465 27.32 -15.23 4.90
C LYS A 465 27.63 -14.35 6.12
N LYS A 466 26.69 -13.51 6.54
CA LYS A 466 26.82 -12.63 7.72
C LYS A 466 27.04 -13.43 9.01
N ARG A 467 26.31 -14.54 9.20
CA ARG A 467 26.50 -15.42 10.37
C ARG A 467 27.90 -16.04 10.37
N ARG A 468 28.39 -16.52 9.22
CA ARG A 468 29.74 -17.08 9.08
C ARG A 468 30.81 -16.05 9.43
N ILE A 469 30.69 -14.82 8.93
CA ILE A 469 31.62 -13.72 9.24
C ILE A 469 31.60 -13.41 10.75
N LYS A 470 30.41 -13.34 11.36
CA LYS A 470 30.27 -13.09 12.81
C LYS A 470 30.89 -14.19 13.66
N GLU A 471 30.73 -15.45 13.27
CA GLU A 471 31.33 -16.60 13.96
C GLU A 471 32.85 -16.61 13.84
N GLU A 472 33.39 -16.30 12.66
CA GLU A 472 34.84 -16.15 12.45
C GLU A 472 35.43 -14.98 13.24
N GLY A 473 34.76 -13.82 13.26
CA GLY A 473 35.17 -12.69 14.09
C GLY A 473 35.18 -12.99 15.58
N LYS A 474 34.17 -13.72 16.09
CA LYS A 474 34.16 -14.19 17.49
C LYS A 474 35.34 -15.11 17.79
N LYS A 475 35.61 -16.10 16.91
CA LYS A 475 36.75 -17.01 17.08
C LYS A 475 38.07 -16.25 17.06
N ARG A 476 38.25 -15.30 16.14
CA ARG A 476 39.44 -14.44 16.06
C ARG A 476 39.62 -13.65 17.36
N SER A 477 38.58 -12.96 17.82
CA SER A 477 38.61 -12.20 19.08
C SER A 477 38.93 -13.08 20.31
N TYR A 478 38.41 -14.31 20.37
CA TYR A 478 38.80 -15.25 21.42
C TYR A 478 40.28 -15.59 21.35
N ILE A 479 40.81 -15.93 20.16
CA ILE A 479 42.23 -16.26 19.99
C ILE A 479 43.11 -15.06 20.36
N GLU A 480 42.79 -13.85 19.89
CA GLU A 480 43.52 -12.62 20.23
C GLU A 480 43.57 -12.38 21.74
N LYS A 481 42.51 -12.72 22.47
CA LYS A 481 42.48 -12.64 23.94
C LYS A 481 43.37 -13.69 24.62
N TYR A 482 43.57 -14.86 24.01
CA TYR A 482 44.39 -15.94 24.57
C TYR A 482 45.87 -15.85 24.17
N ILE A 483 46.22 -15.16 23.08
CA ILE A 483 47.60 -15.03 22.60
C ILE A 483 48.56 -14.55 23.71
N PRO A 484 48.27 -13.46 24.45
CA PRO A 484 49.17 -13.00 25.51
C PRO A 484 49.37 -14.02 26.63
N HIS A 485 48.29 -14.69 27.04
CA HIS A 485 48.36 -15.73 28.08
C HIS A 485 49.19 -16.95 27.64
N VAL A 486 49.16 -17.31 26.36
CA VAL A 486 49.99 -18.39 25.82
C VAL A 486 51.45 -17.97 25.77
N ALA A 487 51.74 -16.72 25.40
CA ALA A 487 53.10 -16.19 25.39
C ALA A 487 53.69 -16.12 26.80
N ASP A 488 52.92 -15.69 27.80
CA ASP A 488 53.31 -15.70 29.21
C ASP A 488 53.59 -17.12 29.73
N ALA A 489 52.72 -18.08 29.42
CA ALA A 489 52.95 -19.48 29.82
C ALA A 489 54.22 -20.06 29.19
N LEU A 490 54.50 -19.74 27.91
CA LEU A 490 55.73 -20.14 27.23
C LEU A 490 56.97 -19.48 27.84
N LYS A 491 56.84 -18.23 28.29
CA LYS A 491 57.89 -17.51 29.01
C LYS A 491 58.28 -18.24 30.31
N GLU A 492 57.28 -18.64 31.10
CA GLU A 492 57.51 -19.39 32.36
C GLU A 492 58.09 -20.79 32.12
N LEU A 493 57.59 -21.52 31.11
CA LEU A 493 58.01 -22.90 30.84
C LEU A 493 59.42 -23.02 30.28
N ILE A 494 59.84 -22.09 29.41
CA ILE A 494 61.10 -22.17 28.66
C ILE A 494 62.15 -21.21 29.24
N GLY A 495 61.75 -20.28 30.13
CA GLY A 495 62.64 -19.28 30.72
C GLY A 495 63.03 -18.19 29.73
N LEU A 496 62.07 -17.72 28.92
CA LEU A 496 62.31 -16.68 27.91
C LEU A 496 62.42 -15.28 28.55
N ASP A 497 63.22 -14.43 27.93
CA ASP A 497 63.34 -13.00 28.19
C ASP A 497 62.18 -12.21 27.56
N ASP A 498 61.83 -11.05 28.16
CA ASP A 498 60.67 -10.23 27.77
C ASP A 498 60.63 -9.85 26.28
N ILE A 499 61.81 -9.70 25.66
CA ILE A 499 61.96 -9.35 24.24
C ILE A 499 61.53 -10.52 23.35
N ASN A 500 61.85 -11.76 23.76
CA ASN A 500 61.49 -12.95 23.01
C ASN A 500 60.02 -13.35 23.24
N THR A 501 59.44 -13.05 24.40
CA THR A 501 57.99 -13.19 24.64
C THR A 501 57.18 -12.33 23.68
N LYS A 502 57.55 -11.05 23.50
CA LYS A 502 56.90 -10.16 22.53
C LYS A 502 57.00 -10.67 21.09
N LYS A 503 58.18 -11.19 20.68
CA LYS A 503 58.33 -11.82 19.37
C LYS A 503 57.43 -13.04 19.18
N VAL A 504 57.18 -13.80 20.25
CA VAL A 504 56.25 -14.94 20.20
C VAL A 504 54.81 -14.45 20.05
N GLU A 505 54.41 -13.40 20.75
CA GLU A 505 53.09 -12.76 20.55
C GLU A 505 52.92 -12.27 19.12
N ASP A 506 53.88 -11.49 18.60
CA ASP A 506 53.84 -10.95 17.23
C ASP A 506 53.76 -12.07 16.18
N ASN A 507 54.55 -13.14 16.35
CA ASN A 507 54.47 -14.32 15.47
C ASN A 507 53.09 -15.01 15.56
N LEU A 508 52.50 -15.10 16.76
CA LEU A 508 51.17 -15.70 16.93
C LEU A 508 50.07 -14.85 16.28
N TYR A 509 50.20 -13.52 16.30
CA TYR A 509 49.34 -12.61 15.56
C TYR A 509 49.51 -12.78 14.04
N GLU A 510 50.74 -12.84 13.53
CA GLU A 510 51.00 -13.09 12.10
C GLU A 510 50.43 -14.45 11.64
N ILE A 511 50.59 -15.51 12.44
CA ILE A 511 50.02 -16.83 12.15
C ILE A 511 48.49 -16.77 12.11
N LEU A 512 47.87 -16.03 13.03
CA LEU A 512 46.42 -15.85 13.06
C LEU A 512 45.92 -15.17 11.79
N GLU A 513 46.60 -14.13 11.32
CA GLU A 513 46.27 -13.41 10.09
C GLU A 513 46.47 -14.28 8.85
N HIS A 514 47.58 -15.01 8.78
CA HIS A 514 47.92 -15.84 7.63
C HIS A 514 47.03 -17.09 7.51
N ALA A 515 46.52 -17.62 8.62
CA ALA A 515 45.65 -18.80 8.64
C ALA A 515 44.16 -18.48 8.40
N ARG A 516 43.70 -17.27 8.74
CA ARG A 516 42.27 -16.91 8.69
C ARG A 516 41.92 -15.77 7.74
N GLY A 517 42.91 -15.03 7.23
CA GLY A 517 42.71 -13.88 6.33
C GLY A 517 42.17 -12.62 7.03
N GLU A 518 41.92 -11.57 6.23
CA GLU A 518 41.29 -10.33 6.69
C GLU A 518 39.78 -10.52 6.92
N LEU A 519 39.24 -9.82 7.92
CA LEU A 519 37.81 -9.80 8.19
C LEU A 519 37.07 -9.01 7.11
N GLU A 520 36.19 -9.68 6.36
CA GLU A 520 35.21 -8.99 5.51
C GLU A 520 34.25 -8.19 6.40
N GLU A 521 34.38 -6.86 6.45
CA GLU A 521 33.39 -5.98 7.07
C GLU A 521 32.19 -5.78 6.13
N ILE A 522 30.99 -6.16 6.59
CA ILE A 522 29.75 -5.77 5.91
C ILE A 522 29.44 -4.34 6.34
N LYS A 523 29.83 -3.37 5.51
CA LYS A 523 29.50 -1.97 5.71
C LYS A 523 28.11 -1.68 5.14
N ILE A 524 27.38 -0.82 5.84
CA ILE A 524 26.20 -0.16 5.30
C ILE A 524 26.73 0.93 4.36
N ASP A 525 26.83 0.61 3.07
CA ASP A 525 27.14 1.60 2.04
C ASP A 525 25.91 1.81 1.18
N ASN A 526 25.06 2.74 1.61
CA ASN A 526 23.91 3.17 0.85
C ASN A 526 24.03 4.67 0.52
N PRO A 527 24.69 5.03 -0.59
CA PRO A 527 24.84 6.42 -1.00
C PRO A 527 23.52 7.07 -1.42
N GLU A 528 22.47 6.28 -1.68
CA GLU A 528 21.15 6.76 -2.12
C GLU A 528 20.21 7.06 -0.95
N TYR A 529 20.60 6.77 0.30
CA TYR A 529 19.77 6.95 1.48
C TYR A 529 19.97 8.32 2.14
N ASP A 530 18.87 9.03 2.33
CA ASP A 530 18.84 10.30 3.08
C ASP A 530 18.40 10.06 4.54
N LYS A 531 19.29 10.39 5.48
CA LYS A 531 19.07 10.23 6.93
C LYS A 531 17.98 11.16 7.48
N GLU A 532 17.72 12.31 6.83
CA GLU A 532 16.71 13.27 7.29
C GLU A 532 15.30 12.81 6.90
N LEU A 533 15.12 12.29 5.67
CA LEU A 533 13.85 11.72 5.20
C LEU A 533 13.46 10.42 5.91
N ALA A 534 14.43 9.71 6.46
CA ALA A 534 14.16 8.45 7.12
C ALA A 534 13.54 8.56 8.51
N LYS A 535 13.70 9.70 9.19
CA LYS A 535 13.12 9.99 10.50
C LYS A 535 11.63 10.30 10.46
N ILE A 536 11.05 10.45 9.27
CA ILE A 536 9.61 10.65 9.07
C ILE A 536 8.84 9.51 9.74
N GLY A 537 8.01 9.86 10.73
CA GLY A 537 7.20 8.92 11.51
C GLY A 537 7.93 8.20 12.65
N LYS A 538 9.21 8.51 12.90
CA LYS A 538 10.02 8.01 14.03
C LYS A 538 10.48 9.17 14.92
N GLU A 539 9.55 9.78 15.64
CA GLU A 539 9.88 10.58 16.82
C GLU A 539 9.31 9.85 18.05
N GLN A 540 10.19 9.08 18.69
CA GLN A 540 10.18 8.52 20.06
C GLN A 540 8.84 8.07 20.68
N ASP A 541 8.65 6.75 20.72
CA ASP A 541 8.06 6.01 21.85
C ASP A 541 9.08 5.96 23.02
N ASP A 542 9.47 7.11 23.58
CA ASP A 542 10.30 7.18 24.81
C ASP A 542 9.55 7.88 25.96
N ASN A 543 8.22 7.70 26.05
CA ASN A 543 7.43 8.07 27.23
C ASN A 543 6.17 7.20 27.34
N ASP A 544 6.33 5.91 27.61
CA ASP A 544 5.27 5.14 28.28
C ASP A 544 5.85 3.96 29.09
N ASP A 545 6.75 4.28 30.02
CA ASP A 545 7.04 3.45 31.19
C ASP A 545 6.67 4.25 32.45
N ASN A 546 5.36 4.34 32.73
CA ASN A 546 4.84 4.48 34.10
C ASN A 546 3.32 4.27 34.13
N TYR A 547 2.91 3.02 33.98
CA TYR A 547 1.70 2.51 34.63
C TYR A 547 2.10 1.30 35.46
N GLU A 548 2.59 1.55 36.68
CA GLU A 548 2.62 0.54 37.73
C GLU A 548 1.16 0.10 38.00
N ASP A 549 0.89 -1.16 37.72
CA ASP A 549 -0.33 -1.89 38.08
C ASP A 549 -0.50 -1.87 39.62
N GLU A 550 -1.29 -0.93 40.16
CA GLU A 550 -1.88 -1.08 41.50
C GLU A 550 -3.00 -2.15 41.42
N LYS A 551 -2.62 -3.42 41.62
CA LYS A 551 -3.56 -4.46 42.06
C LYS A 551 -3.33 -4.75 43.53
N GLU A 552 -4.13 -4.09 44.37
CA GLU A 552 -4.37 -4.51 45.75
C GLU A 552 -4.87 -5.97 45.79
N VAL A 553 -4.02 -6.89 46.26
CA VAL A 553 -4.47 -8.16 46.83
C VAL A 553 -3.97 -8.22 48.26
N LYS A 554 -4.89 -7.89 49.18
CA LYS A 554 -4.70 -8.01 50.63
C LYS A 554 -4.63 -9.49 51.02
N THR A 555 -3.44 -9.97 51.37
CA THR A 555 -3.28 -11.16 52.21
C THR A 555 -2.04 -11.01 53.07
N GLU A 556 -2.21 -10.57 54.32
CA GLU A 556 -1.23 -10.83 55.38
C GLU A 556 -1.93 -11.36 56.63
N LYS A 557 -1.46 -12.52 57.10
CA LYS A 557 -1.62 -13.02 58.46
C LYS A 557 -0.25 -12.97 59.15
N PRO A 558 -0.21 -12.90 60.49
CA PRO A 558 0.77 -12.10 61.22
C PRO A 558 1.84 -12.93 61.92
N ILE A 559 3.02 -12.37 62.16
CA ILE A 559 3.96 -12.86 63.18
C ILE A 559 4.61 -11.70 63.95
N LYS A 560 4.24 -11.66 65.23
CA LYS A 560 4.92 -11.22 66.48
C LYS A 560 6.35 -10.66 66.38
N GLU A 561 6.63 -9.56 67.08
CA GLU A 561 7.24 -9.49 68.43
C GLU A 561 7.41 -8.01 68.87
N ARG A 562 6.77 -7.60 69.97
CA ARG A 562 7.35 -7.24 71.29
C ARG A 562 8.26 -5.99 71.33
N ASN A 563 7.74 -4.93 71.96
CA ASN A 563 8.30 -4.22 73.14
C ASN A 563 7.53 -2.90 73.32
N GLU A 564 6.62 -2.84 74.29
CA GLU A 564 6.83 -2.31 75.65
C GLU A 564 6.63 -0.79 75.77
N ASN A 565 5.65 -0.46 76.64
CA ASN A 565 5.61 0.64 77.59
C ASN A 565 4.82 1.95 77.30
N LYS A 566 3.82 2.10 78.20
CA LYS A 566 3.26 3.31 78.86
C LYS A 566 1.99 3.93 78.23
N ILE A 567 0.81 3.72 78.85
CA ILE A 567 0.20 4.52 79.96
C ILE A 567 -0.15 5.92 79.41
N THR A 568 -1.39 6.43 79.32
CA THR A 568 -2.64 6.30 80.08
C THR A 568 -3.75 7.02 79.28
N GLU A 569 -5.01 6.57 79.41
CA GLU A 569 -6.24 7.33 79.76
C GLU A 569 -6.35 8.80 79.32
N GLU A 570 -7.47 9.38 78.89
CA GLU A 570 -8.90 9.09 78.96
C GLU A 570 -9.54 10.27 78.22
N LYS A 571 -10.64 10.08 77.48
CA LYS A 571 -11.91 10.80 77.69
C LYS A 571 -12.92 10.54 76.58
N GLN A 572 -13.96 9.83 77.00
CA GLN A 572 -15.30 9.82 76.45
C GLN A 572 -15.84 11.24 76.23
N LYS A 573 -16.61 11.42 75.14
CA LYS A 573 -17.91 12.08 75.14
C LYS A 573 -18.71 11.65 73.88
N THR A 574 -19.55 10.62 73.97
CA THR A 574 -21.02 10.63 74.16
C THR A 574 -21.85 11.32 73.06
N LEU A 575 -22.77 10.51 72.49
CA LEU A 575 -24.17 10.78 72.07
C LEU A 575 -24.35 11.75 70.89
N ILE A 576 -25.09 11.44 69.81
CA ILE A 576 -26.29 10.62 69.61
C ILE A 576 -26.16 9.80 68.32
#